data_AF-D4XSW9-F1
#
_entry.id   AF-D4XSW9-F1
#
_cell.length_a   1.000
_cell.length_b   1.000
_cell.length_c   1.000
_cell.angle_alpha   90.00
_cell.angle_beta   90.00
_cell.angle_gamma   90.00
#
_symmetry.space_group_name_H-M   'P 1'
#
loop_
_entity.id
_entity.type
_entity.pdbx_description
1 polymer ?
#
loop_
_entity_poly.entity_id
_entity_poly.type
_entity_poly.pdbx_seq_one_letter_code
_entity_poly.pdbx_strand_id
1 'polypeptide(L)'
;MINSYDNTVLYTDHILDTLIETLKNTTQYRSAMWYLSDHGESTGEHGMYLHGAPYAIAPTQQTHIPMLMWFSKSWQQQAEKQVHCLLQQQDKKLSQDNLFPTMLSLLDVKTKVIDSNNNMLTACTHP
;
A
#
# COMPACT_ATOMS: atom_id res chain seq x y z
N MET A 1 -22.54 -9.83 9.97
CA MET A 1 -21.84 -8.70 9.34
C MET A 1 -20.51 -9.16 8.74
N ILE A 2 -19.72 -9.93 9.48
CA ILE A 2 -18.43 -10.51 9.02
C ILE A 2 -18.53 -11.17 7.64
N ASN A 3 -19.43 -12.14 7.41
CA ASN A 3 -19.55 -12.78 6.09
C ASN A 3 -19.80 -11.80 4.93
N SER A 4 -20.58 -10.74 5.17
CA SER A 4 -20.86 -9.72 4.15
C SER A 4 -19.65 -8.83 3.92
N TYR A 5 -18.87 -8.54 4.98
CA TYR A 5 -17.60 -7.81 4.91
C TYR A 5 -16.54 -8.64 4.17
N ASP A 6 -16.40 -9.94 4.46
CA ASP A 6 -15.46 -10.81 3.76
C ASP A 6 -15.75 -10.89 2.25
N ASN A 7 -17.02 -10.81 1.85
CA ASN A 7 -17.40 -10.71 0.44
C ASN A 7 -16.92 -9.40 -0.22
N THR A 8 -16.84 -8.28 0.52
CA THR A 8 -16.27 -7.03 -0.04
C THR A 8 -14.75 -7.12 -0.17
N VAL A 9 -14.08 -7.85 0.72
CA VAL A 9 -12.65 -8.16 0.59
C VAL A 9 -12.40 -9.01 -0.65
N LEU A 10 -13.20 -10.07 -0.87
CA LEU A 10 -13.12 -10.88 -2.09
C LEU A 10 -13.37 -10.05 -3.36
N TYR A 11 -14.32 -9.11 -3.32
CA TYR A 11 -14.57 -8.23 -4.46
C TYR A 11 -13.42 -7.22 -4.68
N THR A 12 -12.80 -6.74 -3.60
CA THR A 12 -11.60 -5.89 -3.68
C THR A 12 -10.45 -6.64 -4.32
N ASP A 13 -10.19 -7.88 -3.92
CA ASP A 13 -9.21 -8.76 -4.54
C ASP A 13 -9.46 -8.91 -6.05
N HIS A 14 -10.70 -9.18 -6.45
CA HIS A 14 -11.08 -9.27 -7.86
C HIS A 14 -10.80 -7.97 -8.66
N ILE A 15 -11.08 -6.79 -8.09
CA ILE A 15 -10.79 -5.50 -8.73
C ILE A 15 -9.27 -5.31 -8.88
N LEU A 16 -8.50 -5.59 -7.82
CA LEU A 16 -7.05 -5.42 -7.83
C LEU A 16 -6.38 -6.38 -8.81
N ASP A 17 -6.81 -7.63 -8.87
CA ASP A 17 -6.34 -8.62 -9.85
C ASP A 17 -6.65 -8.16 -11.29
N THR A 18 -7.88 -7.71 -11.56
CA THR A 18 -8.27 -7.19 -12.88
C THR A 18 -7.41 -5.99 -13.30
N LEU A 19 -7.08 -5.09 -12.36
CA LEU A 19 -6.19 -3.97 -12.60
C LEU A 19 -4.75 -4.44 -12.88
N ILE A 20 -4.23 -5.40 -12.11
CA ILE A 20 -2.93 -6.01 -12.34
C ILE A 20 -2.86 -6.65 -13.73
N GLU A 21 -3.88 -7.41 -14.15
CA GLU A 21 -3.94 -8.01 -15.50
C GLU A 21 -3.96 -6.95 -16.61
N THR A 22 -4.67 -5.84 -16.39
CA THR A 22 -4.64 -4.68 -17.30
C THR A 22 -3.23 -4.09 -17.41
N LEU A 23 -2.55 -3.89 -16.27
CA LEU A 23 -1.21 -3.32 -16.22
C LEU A 23 -0.14 -4.27 -16.77
N LYS A 24 -0.30 -5.59 -16.63
CA LYS A 24 0.57 -6.62 -17.23
C LYS A 24 0.55 -6.56 -18.76
N ASN A 25 -0.60 -6.25 -19.35
CA ASN A 25 -0.75 -6.11 -20.80
C ASN A 25 -0.26 -4.76 -21.34
N THR A 26 0.05 -3.80 -20.47
CA THR A 26 0.61 -2.48 -20.85
C THR A 26 2.13 -2.55 -20.93
N THR A 27 2.66 -3.11 -22.03
CA THR A 27 4.09 -3.41 -22.15
C THR A 27 4.96 -2.23 -22.56
N GLN A 28 4.37 -1.15 -23.06
CA GLN A 28 5.11 0.05 -23.48
C GLN A 28 5.62 0.91 -22.31
N TYR A 29 5.16 0.66 -21.08
CA TYR A 29 5.53 1.43 -19.90
C TYR A 29 6.08 0.55 -18.77
N ARG A 30 6.79 1.18 -17.83
CA ARG A 30 7.02 0.61 -16.50
C ARG A 30 5.79 0.91 -15.66
N SER A 31 4.95 -0.09 -15.45
CA SER A 31 3.73 0.04 -14.66
C SER A 31 3.95 -0.46 -13.23
N ALA A 32 3.27 0.19 -12.29
CA ALA A 32 3.17 -0.23 -10.91
C ALA A 32 1.75 0.07 -10.43
N MET A 33 1.29 -0.70 -9.45
CA MET A 33 0.06 -0.47 -8.72
C MET A 33 0.41 -0.34 -7.24
N TRP A 34 -0.15 0.65 -6.56
CA TRP A 34 -0.05 0.78 -5.12
C TRP A 34 -1.45 0.98 -4.55
N TYR A 35 -1.96 -0.06 -3.89
CA TYR A 35 -3.21 -0.06 -3.15
C TYR A 35 -2.94 0.18 -1.66
N LEU A 36 -3.75 1.03 -1.04
CA LEU A 36 -3.75 1.31 0.39
C LEU A 36 -5.17 1.70 0.76
N SER A 37 -5.74 1.06 1.77
CA SER A 37 -7.04 1.47 2.30
C SER A 37 -6.91 2.80 3.06
N ASP A 38 -7.97 3.59 3.11
CA ASP A 38 -8.02 4.84 3.87
C ASP A 38 -8.13 4.61 5.38
N HIS A 39 -8.93 3.63 5.79
CA HIS A 39 -9.09 3.15 7.16
C HIS A 39 -9.68 1.73 7.18
N GLY A 40 -9.69 1.08 8.34
CA GLY A 40 -10.38 -0.20 8.52
C GLY A 40 -11.83 -0.04 9.03
N GLU A 41 -12.45 -1.12 9.49
CA GLU A 41 -13.87 -1.17 9.86
C GLU A 41 -14.08 -2.05 11.11
N SER A 42 -14.89 -1.58 12.07
CA SER A 42 -15.39 -2.41 13.16
C SER A 42 -16.64 -3.18 12.73
N THR A 43 -16.70 -4.48 13.00
CA THR A 43 -17.78 -5.38 12.55
C THR A 43 -18.61 -5.97 13.70
N GLY A 44 -18.46 -5.42 14.90
CA GLY A 44 -19.23 -5.76 16.10
C GLY A 44 -18.39 -5.98 17.37
N GLU A 45 -17.06 -5.85 17.27
CA GLU A 45 -16.14 -6.05 18.39
C GLU A 45 -16.44 -5.08 19.52
N HIS A 46 -16.66 -5.60 20.74
CA HIS A 46 -17.03 -4.81 21.92
C HIS A 46 -18.29 -3.92 21.71
N GLY A 47 -19.18 -4.31 20.79
CA GLY A 47 -20.38 -3.56 20.43
C GLY A 47 -20.13 -2.36 19.51
N MET A 48 -18.89 -2.19 19.01
CA MET A 48 -18.55 -1.16 18.04
C MET A 48 -18.80 -1.65 16.60
N TYR A 49 -19.39 -0.78 15.79
CA TYR A 49 -19.64 -1.01 14.37
C TYR A 49 -19.14 0.19 13.58
N LEU A 50 -18.94 -0.01 12.28
CA LEU A 50 -18.50 1.01 11.34
C LEU A 50 -17.09 1.54 11.66
N HIS A 51 -16.81 2.74 11.18
CA HIS A 51 -15.59 3.50 11.40
C HIS A 51 -15.91 4.90 11.94
N GLY A 52 -14.86 5.68 12.22
CA GLY A 52 -14.98 7.06 12.67
C GLY A 52 -14.83 7.24 14.18
N ALA A 53 -14.30 6.23 14.89
CA ALA A 53 -13.87 6.42 16.26
C ALA A 53 -12.78 7.50 16.32
N PRO A 54 -12.75 8.38 17.35
CA PRO A 54 -11.65 9.30 17.53
C PRO A 54 -10.32 8.55 17.58
N TYR A 55 -9.33 8.95 16.77
CA TYR A 55 -8.11 8.17 16.54
C TYR A 55 -7.40 7.73 17.82
N ALA A 56 -7.39 8.57 18.86
CA ALA A 56 -6.76 8.28 20.15
C ALA A 56 -7.35 7.07 20.90
N ILE A 57 -8.56 6.65 20.54
CA ILE A 57 -9.28 5.50 21.14
C ILE A 57 -9.79 4.52 20.08
N ALA A 58 -9.44 4.73 18.81
CA ALA A 58 -9.89 3.86 17.72
C ALA A 58 -9.27 2.46 17.89
N PRO A 59 -10.07 1.38 17.72
CA PRO A 59 -9.54 0.03 17.81
C PRO A 59 -8.66 -0.28 16.60
N THR A 60 -7.83 -1.32 16.70
CA THR A 60 -6.94 -1.73 15.62
C THR A 60 -7.69 -2.09 14.34
N GLN A 61 -8.93 -2.55 14.45
CA GLN A 61 -9.80 -2.82 13.31
C GLN A 61 -10.02 -1.59 12.43
N GLN A 62 -9.99 -0.37 12.97
CA GLN A 62 -10.16 0.87 12.21
C GLN A 62 -8.82 1.49 11.75
N THR A 63 -7.70 1.15 12.39
CA THR A 63 -6.40 1.80 12.13
C THR A 63 -5.37 0.92 11.45
N HIS A 64 -5.51 -0.41 11.52
CA HIS A 64 -4.64 -1.36 10.85
C HIS A 64 -5.24 -1.75 9.50
N ILE A 65 -4.57 -1.35 8.42
CA ILE A 65 -5.12 -1.39 7.06
C ILE A 65 -4.24 -2.21 6.11
N PRO A 66 -4.83 -2.79 5.05
CA PRO A 66 -4.06 -3.45 4.01
C PRO A 66 -3.33 -2.43 3.11
N MET A 67 -2.13 -2.80 2.69
CA MET A 67 -1.36 -2.13 1.66
C MET A 67 -0.77 -3.18 0.72
N LEU A 68 -0.83 -2.94 -0.59
CA LEU A 68 -0.25 -3.82 -1.60
C LEU A 68 0.47 -3.00 -2.66
N MET A 69 1.69 -3.41 -2.99
CA MET A 69 2.44 -2.87 -4.12
C MET A 69 2.68 -3.99 -5.13
N TRP A 70 2.41 -3.70 -6.40
CA TRP A 70 2.71 -4.57 -7.53
C TRP A 70 3.54 -3.80 -8.56
N PHE A 71 4.53 -4.47 -9.13
CA PHE A 71 5.44 -3.89 -10.13
C PHE A 71 5.47 -4.78 -11.37
N SER A 72 5.44 -4.16 -12.55
CA SER A 72 5.54 -4.88 -13.83
C SER A 72 6.90 -5.59 -13.97
N LYS A 73 6.96 -6.60 -14.85
CA LYS A 73 8.23 -7.26 -15.19
C LYS A 73 9.28 -6.27 -15.69
N SER A 74 8.89 -5.27 -16.48
CA SER A 74 9.79 -4.22 -16.96
C SER A 74 10.33 -3.34 -15.82
N TRP A 75 9.51 -3.03 -14.81
CA TRP A 75 9.98 -2.32 -13.61
C TRP A 75 10.97 -3.18 -12.81
N GLN A 76 10.63 -4.45 -12.57
CA GLN A 76 11.48 -5.39 -11.83
C GLN A 76 12.85 -5.58 -12.49
N GLN A 77 12.91 -5.66 -13.83
CA GLN A 77 14.18 -5.79 -14.56
C GLN A 77 15.07 -4.54 -14.47
N GLN A 78 14.47 -3.34 -14.41
CA GLN A 78 15.24 -2.09 -14.40
C GLN A 78 15.58 -1.60 -12.99
N ALA A 79 14.78 -1.99 -11.99
CA ALA A 79 14.89 -1.52 -10.61
C ALA A 79 14.83 -2.69 -9.62
N GLU A 80 15.46 -3.81 -9.94
CA GLU A 80 15.40 -5.07 -9.16
C GLU A 80 15.73 -4.84 -7.68
N LYS A 81 16.84 -4.14 -7.39
CA LYS A 81 17.26 -3.82 -6.02
C LYS A 81 16.22 -2.98 -5.26
N GLN A 82 15.58 -2.05 -5.94
CA GLN A 82 14.52 -1.22 -5.37
C GLN A 82 13.31 -2.08 -4.97
N VAL A 83 12.84 -2.93 -5.89
CA VAL A 83 11.69 -3.82 -5.64
C VAL A 83 12.01 -4.83 -4.55
N HIS A 84 13.21 -5.42 -4.56
CA HIS A 84 13.62 -6.38 -3.54
C HIS A 84 13.69 -5.74 -2.15
N CYS A 85 14.27 -4.54 -2.05
CA CYS A 85 14.30 -3.80 -0.79
C CYS A 85 12.90 -3.45 -0.28
N LEU A 86 11.97 -3.02 -1.15
CA LEU A 86 10.58 -2.76 -0.75
C LEU A 86 9.91 -4.03 -0.23
N LEU A 87 10.14 -5.18 -0.87
CA LEU A 87 9.62 -6.48 -0.42
C LEU A 87 10.13 -6.85 0.99
N GLN A 88 11.40 -6.59 1.29
CA GLN A 88 11.98 -6.82 2.62
C GLN A 88 11.38 -5.92 3.73
N GLN A 89 10.55 -4.93 3.38
CA GLN A 89 9.88 -4.06 4.33
C GLN A 89 8.44 -4.48 4.63
N GLN A 90 7.94 -5.58 4.05
CA GLN A 90 6.55 -6.04 4.21
C GLN A 90 6.13 -6.24 5.68
N ASP A 91 7.07 -6.64 6.55
CA ASP A 91 6.82 -6.90 7.97
C ASP A 91 7.16 -5.68 8.88
N LYS A 92 7.59 -4.57 8.29
CA LYS A 92 7.88 -3.34 9.05
C LYS A 92 6.58 -2.59 9.35
N LYS A 93 6.57 -1.90 10.49
CA LYS A 93 5.49 -0.96 10.81
C LYS A 93 5.57 0.24 9.85
N LEU A 94 4.56 0.36 9.00
CA LEU A 94 4.37 1.46 8.05
C LEU A 94 3.04 2.17 8.34
N SER A 95 2.85 3.33 7.72
CA SER A 95 1.62 4.12 7.81
C SER A 95 1.36 4.89 6.51
N GLN A 96 0.23 5.59 6.45
CA GLN A 96 -0.08 6.48 5.33
C GLN A 96 0.94 7.61 5.16
N ASP A 97 1.70 7.96 6.20
CA ASP A 97 2.79 8.96 6.13
C ASP A 97 3.89 8.54 5.15
N ASN A 98 4.03 7.23 4.90
CA ASN A 98 5.00 6.70 3.95
C ASN A 98 4.61 6.93 2.49
N LEU A 99 3.32 7.15 2.19
CA LEU A 99 2.80 7.21 0.83
C LEU A 99 3.41 8.36 0.02
N PHE A 100 3.33 9.59 0.55
CA PHE A 100 3.73 10.80 -0.16
C PHE A 100 5.23 10.82 -0.53
N PRO A 101 6.19 10.71 0.43
CA PRO A 101 7.61 10.79 0.11
C PRO A 101 8.09 9.61 -0.75
N THR A 102 7.52 8.43 -0.55
CA THR A 102 7.86 7.23 -1.34
C THR A 102 7.35 7.34 -2.77
N MET A 103 6.13 7.83 -3.00
CA MET A 103 5.58 8.04 -4.34
C MET A 103 6.44 9.00 -5.15
N LEU A 104 6.83 10.14 -4.57
CA LEU A 104 7.74 11.09 -5.22
C LEU A 104 9.08 10.44 -5.58
N SER A 105 9.61 9.61 -4.69
CA SER A 105 10.88 8.91 -4.90
C SER A 105 10.80 7.80 -5.95
N LEU A 106 9.68 7.07 -6.02
CA LEU A 106 9.42 6.06 -7.06
C LEU A 106 9.37 6.69 -8.46
N LEU A 107 8.85 7.92 -8.55
CA LEU A 107 8.75 8.70 -9.78
C LEU A 107 10.00 9.57 -10.07
N ASP A 108 11.06 9.40 -9.28
CA ASP A 108 12.33 10.14 -9.38
C ASP A 108 12.18 11.69 -9.29
N VAL A 109 11.13 12.17 -8.63
CA VAL A 109 10.88 13.60 -8.43
C VAL A 109 11.90 14.18 -7.44
N LYS A 110 12.57 15.27 -7.82
CA LYS A 110 13.51 15.99 -6.95
C LYS A 110 12.84 17.20 -6.33
N THR A 111 12.68 17.18 -5.01
CA THR A 111 12.09 18.29 -4.26
C THR A 111 12.55 18.29 -2.80
N LYS A 112 12.48 19.46 -2.16
CA LYS A 112 12.87 19.63 -0.75
C LYS A 112 11.81 19.13 0.24
N VAL A 113 10.61 18.82 -0.22
CA VAL A 113 9.48 18.39 0.63
C VAL A 113 9.46 16.88 0.89
N ILE A 114 10.40 16.11 0.34
CA ILE A 114 10.53 14.69 0.65
C ILE A 114 11.10 14.56 2.06
N ASP A 115 10.29 14.04 2.98
CA ASP A 115 10.74 13.60 4.30
C ASP A 115 11.40 12.22 4.18
N SER A 116 12.72 12.16 4.37
CA SER A 116 13.50 10.92 4.29
C SER A 116 13.15 9.90 5.37
N ASN A 117 12.62 10.33 6.51
CA ASN A 117 12.27 9.41 7.61
C ASN A 117 11.05 8.54 7.25
N ASN A 118 10.15 9.08 6.43
CA ASN A 118 8.95 8.39 5.97
C ASN A 118 9.10 7.82 4.55
N ASN A 119 10.21 8.07 3.87
CA ASN A 119 10.46 7.52 2.55
C ASN A 119 10.94 6.06 2.62
N MET A 120 10.11 5.12 2.17
CA MET A 120 10.47 3.69 2.15
C MET A 120 11.68 3.40 1.26
N LEU A 121 11.97 4.26 0.27
CA LEU A 121 13.12 4.11 -0.62
C LEU A 121 14.43 4.63 -0.03
N THR A 122 14.40 5.41 1.05
CA THR A 122 15.63 5.81 1.75
C THR A 122 16.34 4.60 2.37
N ALA A 123 15.60 3.58 2.79
CA ALA A 123 16.19 2.31 3.24
C ALA A 123 16.81 1.48 2.09
N CYS A 124 16.52 1.82 0.83
CA CYS A 124 16.94 1.05 -0.35
C CYS A 124 18.20 1.59 -1.03
N THR A 125 18.71 2.75 -0.59
CA THR A 125 19.93 3.36 -1.14
C THR A 125 21.22 2.78 -0.55
N HIS A 126 21.12 1.99 0.52
CA HIS A 126 22.24 1.26 1.11
C HIS A 126 21.97 -0.25 0.98
N PRO A 127 22.65 -0.95 0.05
CA PRO A 127 22.57 -2.41 -0.04
C PRO A 127 23.22 -3.10 1.16
#